data_AF-A0A2M8H692-F1
#
_entry.id   AF-A0A2M8H692-F1
#
_cell.length_a   1.000
_cell.length_b   1.000
_cell.length_c   1.000
_cell.angle_alpha   90.00
_cell.angle_beta   90.00
_cell.angle_gamma   90.00
#
_symmetry.space_group_name_H-M   'P 1'
#
loop_
_entity.id
_entity.type
_entity.pdbx_description
1 polymer ?
#
loop_
_entity_poly.entity_id
_entity_poly.type
_entity_poly.pdbx_seq_one_letter_code
_entity_poly.pdbx_strand_id
1 'polypeptide(L)'
;MVLLGLVTSSVLFYFIPTEEQAKSALLVLFLPMVAFLAGALMALLSSAKYEFRIEFAHADETGVQWITVAKSRHASDHELFKAQAMALKGLINT
;
A
#
# COMPACT_ATOMS: atom_id res chain seq x y z
N MET A 1 2.51 -2.09 -2.16
CA MET A 1 3.41 -1.01 -1.69
C MET A 1 4.88 -1.34 -1.90
N VAL A 2 5.38 -2.50 -1.46
CA VAL A 2 6.79 -2.92 -1.67
C VAL A 2 7.21 -2.90 -3.15
N LEU A 3 6.37 -3.42 -4.04
CA LEU A 3 6.65 -3.48 -5.48
C LEU A 3 6.77 -2.09 -6.14
N LEU A 4 5.90 -1.15 -5.76
CA LEU A 4 5.97 0.24 -6.24
C LEU A 4 7.23 0.94 -5.73
N GLY A 5 7.54 0.77 -4.43
CA GLY A 5 8.77 1.30 -3.84
C GLY A 5 10.03 0.77 -4.53
N LEU A 6 10.05 -0.53 -4.84
CA LEU A 6 11.15 -1.18 -5.56
C LEU A 6 11.31 -0.62 -6.97
N VAL A 7 10.22 -0.47 -7.73
CA VAL A 7 10.25 0.13 -9.08
C VAL A 7 10.71 1.59 -9.04
N THR A 8 10.17 2.42 -8.13
CA THR A 8 10.60 3.82 -8.01
C THR A 8 12.06 3.95 -7.60
N SER A 9 12.56 3.08 -6.72
CA SER A 9 13.97 3.07 -6.31
C SER A 9 14.89 2.69 -7.47
N SER A 10 14.52 1.68 -8.27
CA SER A 10 15.31 1.26 -9.43
C SER A 10 15.37 2.31 -10.53
N VAL A 11 14.27 3.04 -10.78
CA VAL A 11 14.20 4.09 -11.82
C VAL A 11 15.04 5.31 -11.44
N LEU A 12 15.20 5.62 -10.15
CA LEU A 12 16.06 6.72 -9.69
C LEU A 12 17.53 6.57 -10.12
N PHE A 13 18.04 5.34 -10.22
CA PHE A 13 19.41 5.09 -10.68
C PHE A 13 19.64 5.47 -12.15
N TYR A 14 18.60 5.43 -12.99
CA TYR A 14 18.69 5.89 -14.38
C TYR A 14 18.88 7.42 -14.48
N PHE A 15 18.43 8.15 -13.45
CA PHE A 15 18.53 9.60 -13.39
C PHE A 15 19.75 10.08 -12.60
N ILE A 16 20.68 9.20 -12.23
CA ILE A 16 21.96 9.62 -11.63
C ILE A 16 22.69 10.48 -12.67
N PRO A 17 22.89 11.78 -12.39
CA PRO A 17 23.53 12.66 -13.35
C PRO A 17 24.99 12.22 -13.53
N THR A 18 25.43 12.08 -14.78
CA THR A 18 26.86 11.93 -15.10
C THR A 18 27.66 13.14 -14.60
N GLU A 19 28.98 13.02 -14.41
CA GLU A 19 29.85 14.10 -13.91
C GLU A 19 29.65 15.46 -14.62
N GLU A 20 29.34 15.44 -15.93
CA GLU A 20 29.01 16.64 -16.71
C GLU A 20 27.63 17.22 -16.37
N GLN A 21 26.64 16.36 -16.12
CA GLN A 21 25.28 16.76 -15.74
C GLN A 21 25.16 17.16 -14.26
N ALA A 22 26.03 16.63 -13.39
CA ALA A 22 26.10 16.97 -11.97
C ALA A 22 26.55 18.43 -11.75
N LYS A 23 27.23 19.03 -12.74
CA LYS A 23 27.55 20.48 -12.76
C LYS A 23 26.30 21.34 -12.97
N SER A 24 25.20 20.78 -13.49
CA SER A 24 23.94 21.48 -13.64
C SER A 24 23.20 21.52 -12.29
N ALA A 25 23.30 22.67 -11.61
CA ALA A 25 22.61 22.92 -10.34
C ALA A 25 21.09 22.68 -10.42
N LEU A 26 20.50 22.85 -11.60
CA LEU A 26 19.08 22.63 -11.84
C LEU A 26 18.72 21.14 -11.69
N LEU A 27 19.51 20.24 -12.27
CA LEU A 27 19.26 18.79 -12.15
C LEU A 27 19.45 18.30 -10.71
N VAL A 28 20.53 18.72 -10.05
CA VAL A 28 20.84 18.29 -8.68
C VAL A 28 19.79 18.77 -7.67
N LEU A 29 19.26 19.98 -7.83
CA LEU A 29 18.33 20.58 -6.87
C LEU A 29 16.87 20.16 -7.10
N PHE A 30 16.43 20.06 -8.35
CA PHE A 30 15.00 19.83 -8.66
C PHE A 30 14.64 18.36 -8.82
N LEU A 31 15.56 17.51 -9.30
CA LEU A 31 15.28 16.09 -9.54
C LEU A 31 14.84 15.33 -8.27
N PRO A 32 15.48 15.51 -7.09
CA PRO A 32 15.05 14.83 -5.86
C PRO A 32 13.65 15.28 -5.42
N MET A 33 13.33 16.56 -5.55
CA MET A 33 12.02 17.11 -5.20
C MET A 33 10.92 16.54 -6.10
N VAL A 34 11.14 16.50 -7.42
CA VAL A 34 10.18 15.92 -8.38
C VAL A 34 9.98 14.43 -8.11
N ALA A 35 11.06 13.69 -7.86
CA ALA A 35 10.99 12.28 -7.55
C ALA A 35 10.24 12.00 -6.23
N PHE A 36 10.48 12.81 -5.20
CA PHE A 36 9.76 12.72 -3.93
C PHE A 36 8.26 12.95 -4.12
N LEU A 37 7.88 14.01 -4.85
CA LEU A 37 6.47 14.31 -5.12
C LEU A 37 5.79 13.18 -5.92
N ALA A 38 6.47 12.65 -6.94
CA ALA A 38 5.97 11.53 -7.72
C ALA A 38 5.80 10.26 -6.86
N GLY A 39 6.77 9.95 -6.00
CA GLY A 39 6.70 8.83 -5.06
C GLY A 39 5.57 9.00 -4.05
N ALA A 40 5.41 10.19 -3.48
CA ALA A 40 4.33 10.52 -2.55
C ALA A 40 2.94 10.38 -3.21
N LEU A 41 2.79 10.87 -4.45
CA LEU A 41 1.55 10.71 -5.21
C LEU A 41 1.23 9.23 -5.46
N MET A 42 2.22 8.44 -5.87
CA MET A 42 2.04 7.00 -6.08
C MET A 42 1.70 6.24 -4.79
N ALA A 43 2.28 6.64 -3.65
CA ALA A 43 1.94 6.09 -2.35
C ALA A 43 0.47 6.38 -1.98
N LEU A 44 0.02 7.62 -2.18
CA LEU A 44 -1.38 8.02 -1.96
C LEU A 44 -2.33 7.24 -2.88
N LEU A 45 -1.97 7.08 -4.15
CA LEU A 45 -2.78 6.35 -5.12
C LEU A 45 -2.80 4.84 -4.86
N SER A 46 -1.78 4.26 -4.24
CA SER A 46 -1.73 2.83 -3.92
C SER A 46 -2.21 2.47 -2.51
N SER A 47 -2.61 3.46 -1.72
CA SER A 47 -3.21 3.28 -0.40
C SER A 47 -4.56 2.54 -0.51
N ALA A 48 -4.67 1.41 0.19
CA ALA A 48 -5.94 0.73 0.37
C ALA A 48 -6.68 1.37 1.55
N LYS A 49 -7.85 1.94 1.27
CA LYS A 49 -8.68 2.64 2.26
C LYS A 49 -9.48 1.68 3.15
N TYR A 50 -9.81 0.51 2.63
CA TYR A 50 -10.68 -0.48 3.27
C TYR A 50 -9.97 -1.81 3.39
N GLU A 51 -10.08 -2.45 4.55
CA GLU A 51 -9.51 -3.76 4.81
C GLU A 51 -10.57 -4.67 5.42
N PHE A 52 -10.73 -5.86 4.83
CA PHE A 52 -11.53 -6.92 5.41
C PHE A 52 -10.65 -7.80 6.27
N ARG A 53 -10.92 -7.79 7.58
CA ARG A 53 -10.17 -8.55 8.58
C ARG A 53 -11.09 -9.53 9.29
N ILE A 54 -10.57 -10.72 9.54
CA ILE A 54 -11.24 -11.76 10.30
C ILE A 54 -10.52 -11.90 11.64
N GLU A 55 -11.31 -11.94 12.71
CA GLU A 55 -10.84 -12.26 14.05
C GLU A 55 -10.75 -13.78 14.18
N PHE A 56 -9.57 -14.27 14.54
CA PHE A 56 -9.34 -15.68 14.78
C PHE A 56 -8.93 -15.87 16.24
N ALA A 57 -9.75 -16.59 17.00
CA ALA A 57 -9.40 -17.07 18.32
C ALA A 57 -8.94 -18.52 18.16
N HIS A 58 -7.62 -18.75 18.21
CA HIS A 58 -7.08 -20.11 18.19
C HIS A 58 -7.27 -20.75 19.58
N ALA A 59 -7.34 -22.08 19.64
CA ALA A 59 -7.51 -22.83 20.89
C ALA A 59 -6.23 -22.91 21.75
N ASP A 60 -5.13 -22.29 21.29
CA ASP A 60 -3.85 -22.25 21.99
C ASP A 60 -3.69 -20.95 22.81
N GLU A 61 -2.56 -20.82 23.50
CA GLU A 61 -2.26 -19.67 24.36
C GLU A 61 -1.93 -18.38 23.57
N THR A 62 -2.01 -18.38 22.22
CA THR A 62 -1.59 -17.22 21.41
C THR A 62 -2.62 -16.10 21.36
N GLY A 63 -3.83 -16.33 21.89
CA GLY A 63 -4.88 -15.31 22.02
C GLY A 63 -5.55 -14.93 20.70
N VAL A 64 -6.22 -13.77 20.69
CA VAL A 64 -6.98 -13.29 19.53
C VAL A 64 -6.06 -12.66 18.50
N GLN A 65 -6.13 -13.16 17.25
CA GLN A 65 -5.36 -12.65 16.12
C GLN A 65 -6.28 -12.08 15.04
N TRP A 66 -5.83 -11.01 14.37
CA TRP A 66 -6.54 -10.39 13.26
C TRP A 66 -5.83 -10.68 11.95
N ILE A 67 -6.49 -11.41 11.06
CA ILE A 67 -5.95 -11.74 9.74
C ILE A 67 -6.60 -10.85 8.69
N THR A 68 -5.78 -10.20 7.87
CA THR A 68 -6.29 -9.41 6.73
C THR A 68 -6.51 -10.32 5.54
N VAL A 69 -7.77 -10.48 5.13
CA VAL A 69 -8.18 -11.37 4.02
C VAL A 69 -8.21 -10.63 2.69
N ALA A 70 -8.66 -9.38 2.70
CA ALA A 70 -8.72 -8.55 1.50
C ALA A 70 -8.47 -7.09 1.83
N LYS A 71 -7.94 -6.35 0.84
CA LYS A 71 -7.76 -4.90 0.90
C LYS A 71 -8.33 -4.29 -0.37
N SER A 72 -9.04 -3.18 -0.24
CA SER A 72 -9.53 -2.41 -1.38
C SER A 72 -9.50 -0.91 -1.09
N ARG A 73 -9.59 -0.11 -2.15
CA ARG A 73 -9.76 1.33 -2.07
C ARG A 73 -11.16 1.80 -2.51
N HIS A 74 -11.97 0.90 -3.07
CA HIS A 74 -13.27 1.24 -3.64
C HIS A 74 -14.38 1.09 -2.59
N ALA A 75 -15.32 2.05 -2.58
CA ALA A 75 -16.46 2.01 -1.69
C ALA A 75 -17.43 0.85 -2.01
N SER A 76 -17.51 0.42 -3.27
CA SER A 76 -18.26 -0.78 -3.69
C SER A 76 -17.78 -2.02 -2.95
N ASP A 77 -16.46 -2.17 -2.83
CA ASP A 77 -15.85 -3.35 -2.23
C ASP A 77 -15.99 -3.31 -0.70
N HIS A 78 -16.08 -2.11 -0.12
CA HIS A 78 -16.42 -1.96 1.30
C HIS A 78 -17.84 -2.47 1.61
N GLU A 79 -18.82 -2.19 0.75
CA GLU A 79 -20.17 -2.75 0.92
C GLU A 79 -20.16 -4.28 0.71
N LEU A 80 -19.35 -4.80 -0.20
CA LEU A 80 -19.13 -6.24 -0.33
C LEU A 80 -18.50 -6.84 0.93
N PHE A 81 -17.50 -6.19 1.53
CA PHE A 81 -16.87 -6.62 2.77
C PHE A 81 -17.87 -6.67 3.94
N LYS A 82 -18.79 -5.70 4.03
CA LYS A 82 -19.87 -5.73 5.02
C LYS A 82 -20.82 -6.91 4.79
N ALA A 83 -21.22 -7.15 3.54
CA ALA A 83 -22.09 -8.28 3.20
C ALA A 83 -21.44 -9.61 3.59
N GLN A 84 -20.15 -9.79 3.29
CA GLN A 84 -19.37 -10.97 3.68
C GLN A 84 -19.26 -11.10 5.21
N ALA A 85 -19.03 -10.00 5.93
CA ALA A 85 -19.00 -10.01 7.39
C ALA A 85 -20.33 -10.47 8.00
N MET A 86 -21.46 -10.03 7.43
CA MET A 86 -22.79 -10.46 7.89
C MET A 86 -23.04 -11.95 7.58
N ALA A 87 -22.68 -12.42 6.39
CA ALA A 87 -22.82 -13.82 6.02
C ALA A 87 -21.99 -14.75 6.93
N LEU A 88 -20.73 -14.39 7.21
CA LEU A 88 -19.85 -15.12 8.13
C LEU A 88 -20.43 -15.17 9.55
N LYS A 89 -20.95 -14.05 10.07
CA LYS A 89 -21.61 -14.02 11.39
C LYS A 89 -22.85 -14.91 11.44
N GLY A 90 -23.62 -14.97 10.35
CA GLY A 90 -24.77 -15.87 10.23
C GLY A 90 -24.36 -17.35 10.31
N LEU A 91 -23.29 -17.73 9.60
CA LEU A 91 -22.78 -19.10 9.61
C LEU A 91 -22.22 -19.54 10.96
N ILE A 92 -21.55 -18.64 11.70
CA ILE A 92 -20.97 -18.95 13.02
C ILE A 92 -22.06 -19.08 14.10
N ASN A 93 -23.19 -18.39 13.95
CA ASN A 93 -24.30 -18.43 14.90
C ASN A 93 -25.31 -19.56 14.65
N THR A 94 -25.07 -20.42 13.65
CA THR A 94 -25.91 -21.60 13.35
C THR A 94 -25.19 -22.86 13.78
#